data_AF-A0AAW6C026-F1
#
_entry.id   AF-A0AAW6C026-F1
#
_cell.length_a   1.000
_cell.length_b   1.000
_cell.length_c   1.000
_cell.angle_alpha   90.00
_cell.angle_beta   90.00
_cell.angle_gamma   90.00
#
_symmetry.space_group_name_H-M   'P 1'
#
loop_
_entity.id
_entity.type
_entity.pdbx_description
1 polymer ?
#
loop_
_entity_poly.entity_id
_entity_poly.type
_entity_poly.pdbx_seq_one_letter_code
_entity_poly.pdbx_strand_id
1 'polypeptide(L)'
;MASRTVIKSRLDFRRKALEQAQAAYLALLSGQVKSYAVGSRNLTRLDLPQLEETIAKLEKEIDGLEEELRGGKRRKAVGAIPRDW
;
A
#
# COMPACT_ATOMS: atom_id res chain seq x y z
N MET A 1 -14.82 -11.66 12.84
CA MET A 1 -14.36 -11.61 11.43
C MET A 1 -15.14 -10.54 10.72
N ALA A 2 -14.49 -9.65 9.96
CA ALA A 2 -15.22 -8.71 9.11
C ALA A 2 -16.01 -9.51 8.05
N SER A 3 -17.23 -9.10 7.74
CA SER A 3 -18.01 -9.78 6.70
C SER A 3 -17.29 -9.64 5.34
N ARG A 4 -17.43 -10.65 4.48
CA ARG A 4 -16.80 -10.67 3.14
C ARG A 4 -17.12 -9.39 2.33
N THR A 5 -18.30 -8.81 2.54
CA THR A 5 -18.75 -7.54 1.96
C THR A 5 -17.92 -6.35 2.45
N VAL A 6 -17.62 -6.28 3.74
CA VAL A 6 -16.79 -5.21 4.33
C VAL A 6 -15.34 -5.31 3.83
N ILE A 7 -14.80 -6.53 3.69
CA ILE A 7 -13.44 -6.74 3.16
C ILE A 7 -13.35 -6.26 1.71
N LYS A 8 -14.34 -6.61 0.85
CA LYS A 8 -14.40 -6.12 -0.54
C LYS A 8 -14.45 -4.59 -0.63
N SER A 9 -15.34 -3.95 0.14
CA SER A 9 -15.44 -2.49 0.16
C SER A 9 -14.14 -1.79 0.57
N ARG A 10 -13.42 -2.36 1.56
CA ARG A 10 -12.10 -1.86 1.98
C ARG A 10 -11.03 -2.05 0.91
N LEU A 11 -11.12 -3.13 0.14
CA LEU A 11 -10.25 -3.42 -1.00
C LEU A 11 -10.46 -2.41 -2.13
N ASP A 12 -11.71 -2.17 -2.51
CA ASP A 12 -12.07 -1.18 -3.53
C ASP A 12 -11.58 0.23 -3.15
N PHE A 13 -11.77 0.62 -1.89
CA PHE A 13 -11.27 1.91 -1.38
C PHE A 13 -9.75 2.02 -1.47
N ARG A 14 -9.01 1.00 -1.02
CA ARG A 14 -7.54 1.00 -1.03
C ARG A 14 -6.96 0.96 -2.44
N ARG A 15 -7.60 0.23 -3.37
CA ARG A 15 -7.19 0.23 -4.79
C ARG A 15 -7.33 1.62 -5.41
N LYS A 16 -8.43 2.32 -5.14
CA LYS A 16 -8.60 3.71 -5.58
C LYS A 16 -7.56 4.66 -4.97
N ALA A 17 -7.27 4.50 -3.68
CA ALA A 17 -6.23 5.29 -3.02
C ALA A 17 -4.83 5.05 -3.62
N LEU A 18 -4.51 3.79 -3.94
CA LEU A 18 -3.26 3.41 -4.60
C LEU A 18 -3.16 3.98 -6.01
N GLU A 19 -4.23 3.92 -6.80
CA GLU A 19 -4.29 4.53 -8.14
C GLU A 19 -4.01 6.05 -8.08
N GLN A 20 -4.62 6.75 -7.11
CA GLN A 20 -4.35 8.17 -6.91
C GLN A 20 -2.91 8.45 -6.48
N ALA A 21 -2.33 7.62 -5.60
CA ALA A 21 -0.95 7.75 -5.17
C ALA A 21 0.04 7.51 -6.32
N GLN A 22 -0.22 6.51 -7.18
CA GLN A 22 0.58 6.25 -8.38
C GLN A 22 0.44 7.37 -9.41
N ALA A 23 -0.76 7.91 -9.62
CA ALA A 23 -0.96 9.06 -10.50
C ALA A 23 -0.19 10.29 -10.00
N ALA A 24 -0.22 10.54 -8.69
CA ALA A 24 0.58 11.61 -8.07
C ALA A 24 2.09 11.38 -8.24
N TYR A 25 2.55 10.14 -8.12
CA TYR A 25 3.95 9.76 -8.33
C TYR A 25 4.40 10.02 -9.78
N LEU A 26 3.58 9.61 -10.76
CA LEU A 26 3.85 9.87 -12.18
C LEU A 26 3.81 11.37 -12.51
N ALA A 27 2.91 12.14 -11.90
CA ALA A 27 2.86 13.60 -12.06
C ALA A 27 4.12 14.29 -11.48
N LEU A 28 4.64 13.79 -10.37
CA LEU A 28 5.92 14.24 -9.81
C LEU A 28 7.10 13.88 -10.73
N LEU A 29 7.15 12.63 -11.20
CA LEU A 29 8.23 12.12 -12.06
C LEU A 29 8.29 12.84 -13.42
N SER A 30 7.12 13.17 -13.98
CA SER A 30 7.01 13.94 -15.23
C SER A 30 7.37 15.43 -15.07
N GLY A 31 7.74 15.89 -13.87
CA GLY A 31 8.16 17.27 -13.61
C GLY A 31 7.03 18.30 -13.70
N GLN A 32 5.77 17.86 -13.72
CA GLN A 32 4.59 18.75 -13.70
C GLN A 32 4.42 19.45 -12.35
N VAL A 33 5.05 18.98 -11.28
CA VAL A 33 5.03 19.62 -9.96
C VAL A 33 6.07 20.73 -9.92
N LYS A 34 5.79 21.81 -10.67
CA LYS A 34 6.39 23.11 -10.40
C LYS A 34 5.85 23.56 -9.04
N SER A 35 6.75 23.81 -8.09
CA SER A 35 6.44 24.40 -6.79
C SER A 35 5.61 25.67 -6.98
N TYR A 36 4.30 25.61 -6.75
CA TYR A 36 3.47 26.81 -6.66
C TYR A 36 3.58 27.31 -5.22
N ALA A 37 4.41 28.33 -5.01
CA ALA A 37 4.47 29.08 -3.77
C ALA A 37 3.17 29.89 -3.63
N VAL A 38 2.18 29.34 -2.90
CA VAL A 38 1.00 30.10 -2.48
C VAL A 38 1.33 30.75 -1.13
N GLY A 39 1.94 31.93 -1.18
CA GLY A 39 2.28 32.74 0.01
C GLY A 39 3.47 32.22 0.83
N SER A 40 3.50 32.50 2.14
CA SER A 40 4.61 32.16 3.07
C SER A 40 4.68 30.68 3.46
N ARG A 41 3.74 29.85 2.99
CA ARG A 41 3.77 28.40 3.18
C ARG A 41 4.29 27.78 1.89
N ASN A 42 5.58 27.49 1.88
CA ASN A 42 6.13 26.48 0.98
C ASN A 42 5.44 25.16 1.39
N LEU A 43 4.37 24.76 0.69
CA LEU A 43 3.98 23.35 0.66
C LEU A 43 5.15 22.65 -0.02
N THR A 44 6.11 22.27 0.82
CA THR A 44 7.27 21.49 0.46
C THR A 44 6.78 20.30 -0.33
N ARG A 45 7.29 20.19 -1.56
CA ARG A 45 7.83 18.97 -2.13
C ARG A 45 7.20 17.75 -1.48
N LEU A 46 6.16 17.18 -2.09
CA LEU A 46 5.81 15.79 -1.83
C LEU A 46 7.11 15.01 -2.00
N ASP A 47 7.73 14.65 -0.88
CA ASP A 47 8.98 13.92 -0.90
C ASP A 47 8.65 12.57 -1.51
N LEU A 48 9.12 12.34 -2.74
CA LEU A 48 9.05 11.06 -3.45
C LEU A 48 9.22 9.85 -2.51
N PRO A 49 10.18 9.82 -1.56
CA PRO A 49 10.31 8.70 -0.63
C PRO A 49 9.08 8.48 0.27
N GLN A 50 8.39 9.53 0.71
CA GLN A 50 7.18 9.40 1.52
C GLN A 50 6.00 8.84 0.70
N LEU A 51 5.92 9.20 -0.58
CA LEU A 51 4.90 8.68 -1.48
C LEU A 51 5.15 7.21 -1.83
N GLU A 52 6.41 6.83 -2.09
CA GLU A 52 6.83 5.44 -2.27
C GLU A 52 6.52 4.58 -1.04
N GLU A 53 6.83 5.08 0.17
CA GLU A 53 6.50 4.39 1.42
C GLU A 53 4.98 4.22 1.60
N THR A 54 4.20 5.24 1.22
CA THR A 54 2.74 5.18 1.26
C THR A 54 2.20 4.14 0.27
N ILE A 55 2.73 4.08 -0.95
CA ILE A 55 2.35 3.09 -1.96
C ILE A 55 2.68 1.68 -1.46
N ALA A 56 3.90 1.45 -0.98
CA ALA A 56 4.32 0.15 -0.45
C ALA A 56 3.44 -0.32 0.72
N LYS A 57 3.04 0.61 1.59
CA LYS A 57 2.11 0.31 2.70
C LYS A 57 0.71 -0.07 2.18
N LEU A 58 0.19 0.66 1.19
CA LEU A 58 -1.11 0.37 0.58
C LEU A 58 -1.12 -0.99 -0.12
N GLU A 59 -0.06 -1.32 -0.87
CA GLU A 59 0.12 -2.63 -1.52
C GLU A 59 0.10 -3.76 -0.50
N LYS A 60 0.88 -3.63 0.58
CA LYS A 60 0.93 -4.63 1.65
C LYS A 60 -0.42 -4.82 2.36
N GLU A 61 -1.17 -3.72 2.56
CA GLU A 61 -2.51 -3.79 3.14
C GLU A 61 -3.52 -4.46 2.18
N ILE A 62 -3.41 -4.20 0.87
CA ILE A 62 -4.22 -4.87 -0.16
C ILE A 62 -3.92 -6.37 -0.17
N ASP A 63 -2.65 -6.76 -0.23
CA ASP A 63 -2.24 -8.17 -0.20
C ASP A 63 -2.77 -8.90 1.04
N GLY A 64 -2.67 -8.26 2.21
CA GLY A 64 -3.21 -8.81 3.45
C GLY A 64 -4.73 -9.01 3.41
N LEU A 65 -5.47 -8.04 2.86
CA LEU A 65 -6.92 -8.14 2.70
C LEU A 65 -7.33 -9.17 1.64
N GLU A 66 -6.56 -9.35 0.57
CA GLU A 66 -6.78 -10.37 -0.44
C GLU A 66 -6.53 -11.77 0.11
N GLU A 67 -5.48 -11.96 0.92
CA GLU A 67 -5.18 -13.22 1.59
C GLU A 67 -6.24 -13.57 2.64
N GLU A 68 -6.72 -12.59 3.41
CA GLU A 68 -7.86 -12.74 4.32
C GLU A 68 -9.14 -13.13 3.54
N LEU A 69 -9.38 -12.50 2.38
CA LEU A 69 -10.50 -12.82 1.50
C LEU A 69 -10.39 -14.23 0.89
N ARG A 70 -9.16 -14.68 0.60
CA ARG A 70 -8.86 -16.02 0.06
C ARG A 70 -8.97 -17.12 1.12
N GLY A 71 -9.03 -16.75 2.40
CA GLY A 71 -9.28 -17.69 3.51
C GLY A 71 -8.05 -18.05 4.34
N GLY A 72 -6.99 -17.22 4.30
CA GLY A 72 -5.86 -17.30 5.20
C GLY A 72 -4.86 -18.42 4.89
N LYS A 73 -3.57 -18.08 5.00
CA LYS A 73 -2.42 -18.97 4.84
C LYS A 73 -2.58 -20.24 5.70
N ARG A 74 -2.85 -21.39 5.08
CA ARG A 74 -2.66 -22.70 5.73
C ARG A 74 -1.23 -22.72 6.28
N ARG A 75 -1.06 -22.90 7.60
CA ARG A 75 0.26 -22.98 8.24
C ARG A 75 1.10 -24.02 7.50
N LYS A 76 2.28 -23.61 7.00
CA LYS A 76 3.26 -24.54 6.43
C LYS A 76 3.82 -25.34 7.62
N ALA A 77 3.40 -26.58 7.77
CA ALA A 77 3.95 -27.47 8.79
C ALA A 77 5.43 -27.69 8.48
N VAL A 78 6.31 -27.18 9.32
CA VAL A 78 7.74 -27.48 9.26
C VAL A 78 8.02 -28.60 10.25
N GLY A 79 8.25 -29.80 9.72
CA GLY A 79 8.79 -30.90 10.52
C GLY A 79 10.26 -30.60 10.82
N ALA A 80 10.57 -30.21 12.04
CA ALA A 80 11.94 -30.21 12.52
C ALA A 80 12.33 -31.68 12.75
N ILE A 81 13.29 -32.19 11.99
CA ILE A 81 13.96 -33.46 12.31
C ILE A 81 15.14 -33.08 13.21
N PRO A 82 15.11 -33.39 14.52
CA PRO A 82 16.31 -33.28 15.34
C PRO A 82 17.33 -34.24 14.75
N ARG A 83 18.46 -33.72 14.28
CA ARG A 83 19.58 -34.56 13.89
C ARG A 83 20.37 -34.78 15.17
N ASP A 84 20.09 -35.93 15.79
CA ASP A 84 20.88 -36.41 16.92
C ASP A 84 22.33 -36.63 16.46
N TRP A 85 23.22 -36.08 17.29
CA TRP A 85 24.69 -36.17 17.43
C TRP A 85 25.46 -37.22 16.60
#